data_AF-A0A1Q3V695-F1
#
_entry.id   AF-A0A1Q3V695-F1
#
_cell.length_a   1.000
_cell.length_b   1.000
_cell.length_c   1.000
_cell.angle_alpha   90.00
_cell.angle_beta   90.00
_cell.angle_gamma   90.00
#
_symmetry.space_group_name_H-M   'P 1'
#
loop_
_entity.id
_entity.type
_entity.pdbx_description
1 polymer ?
#
loop_
_entity_poly.entity_id
_entity_poly.type
_entity_poly.pdbx_seq_one_letter_code
_entity_poly.pdbx_strand_id
1 'polypeptide(L)'
;MVLSSVHRLQGSDDPSNGQAAGGLPGIPAPDPSEDLPYRVELWQQDRQGVEIVLAVTASASIGYAAFYAASREYPERLVSLRHKGRFVSRWDPLAN
;
A
#
# COMPACT_ATOMS: atom_id res chain seq x y z
N MET A 1 10.97 55.26 21.69
CA MET A 1 10.29 54.70 20.50
C MET A 1 11.30 53.79 19.80
N VAL A 2 10.90 52.54 19.59
CA VAL A 2 11.58 51.31 19.08
C VAL A 2 12.45 51.58 17.83
N LEU A 3 13.78 51.31 17.76
CA LEU A 3 14.60 50.06 17.71
C LEU A 3 15.00 49.65 16.27
N SER A 4 16.30 49.35 16.11
CA SER A 4 16.89 48.34 15.20
C SER A 4 17.53 48.78 13.88
N SER A 5 18.82 49.13 13.97
CA SER A 5 19.83 48.65 13.01
C SER A 5 20.02 47.15 13.21
N VAL A 6 20.03 46.34 12.14
CA VAL A 6 20.76 45.07 12.15
C VAL A 6 21.25 44.75 10.74
N HIS A 7 22.57 44.65 10.63
CA HIS A 7 23.26 44.02 9.53
C HIS A 7 22.96 42.53 9.60
N ARG A 8 22.37 41.94 8.56
CA ARG A 8 22.25 40.47 8.48
C ARG A 8 23.63 39.90 8.10
N LEU A 9 24.43 39.65 9.13
CA LEU A 9 25.58 38.75 9.09
C LEU A 9 25.08 37.29 9.10
N GLN A 10 25.77 36.45 8.34
CA GLN A 10 26.10 35.06 8.64
C GLN A 10 24.95 34.12 9.06
N GLY A 11 24.36 33.41 8.09
CA GLY A 11 23.91 32.05 8.35
C GLY A 11 25.07 31.12 8.04
N SER A 12 25.72 30.57 9.08
CA SER A 12 26.69 29.48 8.93
C SER A 12 26.09 28.37 8.08
N ASP A 13 26.70 28.11 6.93
CA ASP A 13 26.64 26.80 6.30
C ASP A 13 27.51 25.87 7.16
N ASP A 14 26.91 25.32 8.21
CA ASP A 14 27.47 24.20 8.96
C ASP A 14 26.71 22.93 8.54
N PRO A 15 27.27 22.10 7.65
CA PRO A 15 26.76 20.77 7.41
C PRO A 15 27.42 19.78 8.38
N SER A 16 27.17 19.92 9.68
CA SER A 16 27.47 18.87 10.67
C SER A 16 26.19 18.21 11.16
N ASN A 17 25.58 17.42 10.28
CA ASN A 17 24.92 16.21 10.73
C ASN A 17 25.43 15.04 9.88
N GLY A 18 26.67 14.64 10.18
CA GLY A 18 27.25 13.38 9.77
C GLY A 18 26.48 12.21 10.36
N GLN A 19 25.30 11.91 9.81
CA GLN A 19 24.75 10.56 9.82
C GLN A 19 25.53 9.72 8.82
N ALA A 20 26.79 9.46 9.19
CA ALA A 20 27.53 8.30 8.76
C ALA A 20 26.90 7.08 9.44
N ALA A 21 25.81 6.58 8.85
CA ALA A 21 25.39 5.20 9.00
C ALA A 21 25.55 4.57 7.62
N GLY A 22 26.69 3.89 7.44
CA GLY A 22 26.88 3.02 6.27
C GLY A 22 25.77 1.99 6.20
N GLY A 23 25.09 1.93 5.05
CA GLY A 23 24.06 0.96 4.72
C GLY A 23 24.16 0.61 3.24
N LEU A 24 25.04 -0.34 2.94
CA LEU A 24 25.19 -1.22 1.78
C LEU A 24 24.43 -0.89 0.47
N PRO A 25 25.09 -0.94 -0.71
CA PRO A 25 24.38 -1.04 -1.98
C PRO A 25 23.71 -2.43 -2.06
N GLY A 26 22.38 -2.47 -2.16
CA GLY A 26 21.64 -3.69 -2.48
C GLY A 26 20.75 -4.28 -1.38
N ILE A 27 20.15 -3.46 -0.52
CA ILE A 27 18.98 -3.91 0.24
C ILE A 27 17.75 -3.61 -0.65
N PRO A 28 17.10 -4.59 -1.30
CA PRO A 28 15.79 -4.34 -1.88
C PRO A 28 14.91 -3.83 -0.74
N ALA A 29 14.28 -2.67 -0.92
CA ALA A 29 13.23 -2.25 0.00
C ALA A 29 12.28 -3.43 0.14
N PRO A 30 11.94 -3.89 1.36
CA PRO A 30 10.99 -4.99 1.51
C PRO A 30 9.75 -4.56 0.75
N ASP A 31 9.40 -5.31 -0.30
CA ASP A 31 8.17 -5.10 -1.03
C ASP A 31 7.08 -5.07 0.04
N PRO A 32 6.40 -3.93 0.30
CA PRO A 32 5.40 -3.87 1.37
C PRO A 32 4.25 -4.84 1.09
N SER A 33 4.19 -5.37 -0.13
CA SER A 33 3.35 -6.47 -0.56
C SER A 33 3.66 -7.79 0.16
N GLU A 34 4.92 -8.14 0.44
CA GLU A 34 5.32 -9.48 0.90
C GLU A 34 4.81 -9.84 2.30
N ASP A 35 4.55 -8.85 3.15
CA ASP A 35 4.14 -9.06 4.54
C ASP A 35 2.65 -8.76 4.82
N LEU A 36 1.89 -8.28 3.83
CA LEU A 36 0.49 -7.92 4.06
C LEU A 36 -0.42 -9.16 3.96
N PRO A 37 -0.99 -9.65 5.08
CA PRO A 37 -1.79 -10.87 5.11
C PRO A 37 -2.97 -10.87 4.16
N TYR A 38 -3.71 -9.77 3.99
CA TYR A 38 -4.97 -9.73 3.23
C TYR A 38 -4.80 -9.03 1.88
N ARG A 39 -5.28 -9.67 0.80
CA ARG A 39 -5.29 -9.12 -0.56
C ARG A 39 -6.65 -9.29 -1.22
N VAL A 40 -7.17 -8.23 -1.82
CA VAL A 40 -8.37 -8.23 -2.63
C VAL A 40 -7.95 -8.24 -4.09
N GLU A 41 -8.28 -9.31 -4.77
CA GLU A 41 -7.94 -9.57 -6.16
C GLU A 41 -9.21 -9.51 -7.00
N LEU A 42 -9.17 -8.73 -8.08
CA LEU A 42 -10.13 -8.76 -9.15
C LEU A 42 -9.65 -9.75 -10.20
N TRP A 43 -10.51 -10.66 -10.60
CA TRP A 43 -10.21 -11.66 -11.61
C TRP A 43 -10.72 -11.22 -12.97
N GLN A 44 -10.03 -11.70 -13.99
CA GLN A 44 -10.46 -11.57 -15.39
C GLN A 44 -11.88 -12.11 -15.55
N GLN A 45 -12.60 -11.63 -16.55
CA GLN A 45 -13.94 -12.12 -16.89
C GLN A 45 -13.98 -13.65 -17.09
N ASP A 46 -12.94 -14.21 -17.72
CA ASP A 46 -12.77 -15.65 -17.95
C ASP A 46 -12.27 -16.44 -16.73
N ARG A 47 -12.00 -15.76 -15.61
CA ARG A 47 -11.54 -16.34 -14.32
C ARG A 47 -10.24 -17.15 -14.42
N GLN A 48 -9.49 -16.98 -15.51
CA GLN A 48 -8.23 -17.68 -15.74
C GLN A 48 -7.06 -17.13 -14.91
N GLY A 49 -7.22 -15.94 -14.35
CA GLY A 49 -6.22 -15.32 -13.50
C GLY A 49 -6.71 -14.04 -12.85
N VAL A 50 -5.90 -13.55 -11.94
CA VAL A 50 -6.05 -12.22 -11.32
C VAL A 50 -5.74 -11.18 -12.39
N GLU A 51 -6.70 -10.32 -12.68
CA GLU A 51 -6.56 -9.15 -13.55
C GLU A 51 -5.75 -8.07 -12.83
N ILE A 52 -6.18 -7.73 -11.61
CA ILE A 52 -5.56 -6.69 -10.79
C ILE A 52 -5.79 -6.93 -9.31
N VAL A 53 -4.84 -6.50 -8.47
CA VAL A 53 -5.01 -6.46 -7.02
C VAL A 53 -5.54 -5.09 -6.63
N LEU A 54 -6.79 -5.04 -6.16
CA LEU A 54 -7.47 -3.79 -5.79
C LEU A 54 -7.00 -3.24 -4.44
N ALA A 55 -6.68 -4.12 -3.49
CA ALA A 55 -6.22 -3.71 -2.17
C ALA A 55 -5.31 -4.77 -1.53
N VAL A 56 -4.34 -4.30 -0.74
CA VAL A 56 -3.44 -5.15 0.05
C VAL A 56 -3.32 -4.51 1.44
N THR A 57 -3.56 -5.27 2.50
CA THR A 57 -3.63 -4.73 3.87
C THR A 57 -3.29 -5.77 4.94
N ALA A 58 -2.80 -5.27 6.09
CA ALA A 58 -2.51 -6.09 7.26
C ALA A 58 -3.76 -6.41 8.08
N SER A 59 -4.86 -5.67 7.88
CA SER A 59 -6.06 -5.77 8.68
C SER A 59 -7.20 -6.47 7.93
N ALA A 60 -7.78 -7.49 8.57
CA ALA A 60 -8.93 -8.21 8.04
C ALA A 60 -10.10 -7.26 7.73
N SER A 61 -10.38 -6.31 8.62
CA SER A 61 -11.51 -5.39 8.49
C SER A 61 -11.36 -4.47 7.27
N ILE A 62 -10.15 -3.96 7.01
CA ILE A 62 -9.86 -3.16 5.83
C ILE A 62 -9.97 -4.02 4.57
N GLY A 63 -9.48 -5.26 4.62
CA GLY A 63 -9.57 -6.21 3.50
C GLY A 63 -11.01 -6.55 3.14
N TYR A 64 -11.87 -6.77 4.15
CA TYR A 64 -13.29 -7.01 3.96
C TYR A 64 -14.03 -5.78 3.42
N ALA A 65 -13.70 -4.58 3.92
CA ALA A 65 -14.29 -3.34 3.40
C ALA A 65 -13.93 -3.13 1.92
N ALA A 66 -12.67 -3.34 1.56
CA ALA A 66 -12.21 -3.26 0.18
C ALA A 66 -12.85 -4.34 -0.71
N PHE A 67 -12.98 -5.58 -0.21
CA PHE A 67 -13.68 -6.67 -0.90
C PHE A 67 -15.16 -6.33 -1.16
N TYR A 68 -15.83 -5.75 -0.17
CA TYR A 68 -17.22 -5.34 -0.30
C TYR A 68 -17.40 -4.19 -1.29
N ALA A 69 -16.53 -3.17 -1.22
CA ALA A 69 -16.50 -2.09 -2.21
C ALA A 69 -16.28 -2.64 -3.63
N ALA A 70 -15.30 -3.52 -3.81
CA ALA A 70 -14.99 -4.17 -5.08
C ALA A 70 -16.17 -4.98 -5.64
N SER A 71 -16.90 -5.72 -4.79
CA SER A 71 -18.08 -6.47 -5.22
C SER A 71 -19.23 -5.59 -5.74
N ARG A 72 -19.28 -4.33 -5.31
CA ARG A 72 -20.28 -3.35 -5.75
C ARG A 72 -19.84 -2.58 -6.98
N GLU A 73 -18.55 -2.29 -7.09
CA GLU A 73 -17.96 -1.61 -8.23
C GLU A 73 -17.85 -2.52 -9.45
N TYR A 74 -17.62 -3.82 -9.22
CA TYR A 74 -17.53 -4.84 -10.26
C TYR A 74 -18.50 -5.99 -10.01
N PRO A 75 -19.83 -5.75 -10.09
CA PRO A 75 -20.83 -6.77 -9.81
C PRO A 75 -20.82 -7.91 -10.84
N GLU A 76 -20.23 -7.72 -12.01
CA GLU A 76 -20.10 -8.73 -13.07
C GLU A 76 -18.74 -9.44 -13.08
N ARG A 77 -17.84 -9.08 -12.16
CA ARG A 77 -16.50 -9.66 -12.06
C ARG A 77 -16.38 -10.55 -10.84
N LEU A 78 -15.49 -11.54 -10.95
CA LEU A 78 -15.10 -12.38 -9.83
C LEU A 78 -14.12 -11.59 -8.96
N VAL A 79 -14.46 -11.44 -7.68
CA VAL A 79 -13.59 -10.80 -6.68
C VAL A 79 -13.21 -11.84 -5.65
N SER A 80 -11.94 -11.90 -5.26
CA SER A 80 -11.49 -12.78 -4.19
C SER A 80 -10.70 -12.02 -3.13
N LEU A 81 -10.95 -12.36 -1.88
CA LEU A 81 -10.13 -11.99 -0.75
C LEU A 81 -9.22 -13.18 -0.40
N ARG A 82 -7.91 -13.01 -0.56
CA ARG A 82 -6.90 -13.96 -0.11
C ARG A 82 -6.24 -13.51 1.18
N HIS A 83 -5.93 -14.48 2.03
CA HIS A 83 -5.16 -14.31 3.25
C HIS A 83 -3.97 -15.28 3.27
N LYS A 84 -2.73 -14.77 3.30
CA LYS A 84 -1.50 -15.58 3.33
C LYS A 84 -1.51 -16.73 2.30
N GLY A 85 -1.97 -16.45 1.08
CA GLY A 85 -2.06 -17.43 -0.01
C GLY A 85 -3.33 -18.30 -0.03
N ARG A 86 -4.16 -18.27 1.02
CA ARG A 86 -5.44 -18.99 1.10
C ARG A 86 -6.62 -18.10 0.70
N PHE A 87 -7.57 -18.62 -0.06
CA PHE A 87 -8.84 -17.91 -0.30
C PHE A 87 -9.68 -17.86 0.98
N VAL A 88 -10.02 -16.66 1.44
CA VAL A 88 -10.90 -16.42 2.60
C VAL A 88 -12.34 -16.26 2.16
N SER A 89 -12.55 -15.44 1.13
CA SER A 89 -13.87 -15.15 0.61
C SER A 89 -13.77 -14.92 -0.89
N ARG A 90 -14.81 -15.33 -1.61
CA ARG A 90 -14.91 -15.18 -3.05
C ARG A 90 -16.31 -14.71 -3.39
N TRP A 91 -16.40 -13.57 -4.03
CA TRP A 91 -17.63 -13.04 -4.58
C TRP A 91 -17.70 -13.43 -6.05
N ASP A 92 -18.68 -14.27 -6.35
CA ASP A 92 -18.88 -14.81 -7.68
C ASP A 92 -20.29 -14.44 -8.16
N PRO A 93 -20.43 -13.58 -9.16
CA PRO A 93 -21.74 -13.13 -9.60
C PRO A 93 -22.52 -14.17 -10.41
N LEU A 94 -21.89 -15.29 -10.80
CA LEU A 94 -22.53 -16.41 -11.47
C LEU A 94 -22.85 -17.57 -10.52
N ALA A 95 -22.57 -17.44 -9.22
CA ALA A 95 -22.89 -18.45 -8.22
C ALA A 95 -24.34 -18.37 -7.70
N ASN A 96 -25.21 -17.62 -8.39
CA ASN A 96 -26.64 -17.50 -8.12
C ASN A 96 -27.45 -18.04 -9.29
#